data_AF-A0A7Y9NHQ2-F1
#
_entry.id   AF-A0A7Y9NHQ2-F1
#
_cell.length_a   1.000
_cell.length_b   1.000
_cell.length_c   1.000
_cell.angle_alpha   90.00
_cell.angle_beta   90.00
_cell.angle_gamma   90.00
#
_symmetry.space_group_name_H-M   'P 1'
#
loop_
_entity.id
_entity.type
_entity.pdbx_description
1 polymer ?
#
loop_
_entity_poly.entity_id
_entity_poly.type
_entity_poly.pdbx_seq_one_letter_code
_entity_poly.pdbx_strand_id
1 'polypeptide(L)'
;MTSDQAPHLEQDAQDPGLIRLSGHWTLRTALDAAEVLRGLPEKVTGLDASGITLLDSAGVLQLLRVAHRADLGEDAVTFREEHRALVSTIEEVADDRPKAKRDFGVLAALERLGVSVHGMGHNIVALASFLGENLVKGARLVKEPRRFRLTATVAQMEQVGLDAVPLVALLSYLVGAVIAFLGSTILRDFGAEIYVVELVSIAFLREFAVLLTAIVLAGRTASAFTAQIGAMKAREEIDAMKTLGLDPVDLLVLPRLIALLITLPLLTFIAMVAGLAGGITVGAFDLDIPPQMYIARMHDTMEVRNMLVGLSKAPVFALVIGLIGCLEGLKVEGTAQSVGERTTSSVVQAISLVIILDAFAALWFMKMGW
;
A
#
# COMPACT_ATOMS: atom_id res chain seq x y z
N MET A 1 45.26 -23.03 12.34
CA MET A 1 45.76 -21.80 12.97
C MET A 1 46.64 -22.23 14.13
N THR A 2 47.87 -21.76 14.20
CA THR A 2 48.78 -22.03 15.33
C THR A 2 48.14 -21.51 16.61
N SER A 3 48.19 -22.27 17.72
CA SER A 3 47.50 -21.91 18.98
C SER A 3 47.99 -20.60 19.62
N ASP A 4 49.04 -19.99 19.08
CA ASP A 4 49.67 -18.77 19.57
C ASP A 4 49.02 -17.47 19.05
N GLN A 5 47.97 -17.59 18.22
CA GLN A 5 47.32 -16.44 17.55
C GLN A 5 45.83 -16.28 17.89
N ALA A 6 45.21 -17.25 18.57
CA ALA A 6 43.80 -17.19 18.90
C ALA A 6 43.57 -16.25 20.11
N PRO A 7 42.41 -15.58 20.20
CA PRO A 7 42.04 -14.82 21.39
C PRO A 7 42.00 -15.75 22.60
N HIS A 8 42.67 -15.36 23.68
CA HIS A 8 42.70 -16.13 24.91
C HIS A 8 42.38 -15.25 26.11
N LEU A 9 41.82 -15.89 27.14
CA LEU A 9 41.45 -15.28 28.40
C LEU A 9 42.06 -16.10 29.53
N GLU A 10 42.74 -15.41 30.43
CA GLU A 10 43.27 -15.97 31.67
C GLU A 10 42.81 -15.11 32.85
N GLN A 11 42.44 -15.75 33.95
CA GLN A 11 42.15 -15.05 35.21
C GLN A 11 43.44 -14.83 35.96
N ASP A 12 43.62 -13.64 36.54
CA ASP A 12 44.80 -13.37 37.35
C ASP A 12 44.80 -14.28 38.59
N ALA A 13 45.95 -14.89 38.89
CA ALA A 13 46.09 -15.81 40.02
C ALA A 13 46.02 -15.09 41.39
N GLN A 14 46.18 -13.76 41.41
CA GLN A 14 46.18 -12.94 42.64
C GLN A 14 44.86 -12.16 42.83
N ASP A 15 44.15 -11.84 41.74
CA ASP A 15 42.83 -11.21 41.78
C ASP A 15 41.87 -11.90 40.78
N PRO A 16 40.96 -12.78 41.25
CA PRO A 16 40.02 -13.48 40.38
C PRO A 16 39.07 -12.58 39.59
N GLY A 17 38.96 -11.30 39.95
CA GLY A 17 38.18 -10.30 39.23
C GLY A 17 38.93 -9.64 38.07
N LEU A 18 40.26 -9.72 38.04
CA LEU A 18 41.10 -9.16 36.97
C LEU A 18 41.33 -10.19 35.88
N ILE A 19 41.00 -9.81 34.65
CA ILE A 19 41.00 -10.73 33.50
C ILE A 19 42.03 -10.27 32.49
N ARG A 20 43.03 -11.12 32.24
CA ARG A 20 44.07 -10.89 31.25
C ARG A 20 43.66 -11.46 29.91
N LEU A 21 43.75 -10.63 28.88
CA LEU A 21 43.43 -10.96 27.50
C LEU A 21 44.70 -10.98 26.68
N SER A 22 44.85 -12.03 25.87
CA SER A 22 46.02 -12.23 25.02
C SER A 22 45.63 -12.73 23.62
N GLY A 23 46.60 -12.74 22.70
CA GLY A 23 46.41 -13.16 21.32
C GLY A 23 46.02 -12.02 20.37
N HIS A 24 45.43 -12.36 19.22
CA HIS A 24 45.07 -11.39 18.17
C HIS A 24 43.60 -11.04 18.23
N TRP A 25 43.29 -9.76 18.40
CA TRP A 25 41.95 -9.20 18.52
C TRP A 25 41.65 -8.30 17.33
N THR A 26 41.36 -8.95 16.21
CA THR A 26 41.10 -8.28 14.93
C THR A 26 39.74 -8.71 14.37
N LEU A 27 39.26 -8.04 13.33
CA LEU A 27 38.03 -8.40 12.63
C LEU A 27 38.04 -9.87 12.15
N ARG A 28 39.21 -10.42 11.82
CA ARG A 28 39.36 -11.82 11.39
C ARG A 28 39.11 -12.83 12.52
N THR A 29 39.40 -12.46 13.76
CA THR A 29 39.23 -13.29 14.96
C THR A 29 38.03 -12.85 15.81
N ALA A 30 37.19 -11.95 15.28
CA ALA A 30 36.11 -11.32 16.03
C ALA A 30 35.03 -12.29 16.54
N LEU A 31 34.80 -13.40 15.85
CA LEU A 31 33.85 -14.44 16.30
C LEU A 31 34.42 -15.24 17.47
N ASP A 32 35.67 -15.68 17.35
CA ASP A 32 36.38 -16.42 18.40
C ASP A 32 36.54 -15.56 19.66
N ALA A 33 36.92 -14.29 19.47
CA ALA A 33 37.01 -13.30 20.55
C ALA A 33 35.66 -13.11 21.26
N ALA A 34 34.56 -13.03 20.51
CA ALA A 34 33.22 -12.91 21.08
C ALA A 34 32.77 -14.17 21.84
N GLU A 35 33.28 -15.35 21.49
CA GLU A 35 33.02 -16.59 22.22
C GLU A 35 33.82 -16.64 23.53
N VAL A 36 35.10 -16.26 23.49
CA VAL A 36 35.95 -16.13 24.68
C VAL A 36 35.39 -15.11 25.67
N LEU A 37 34.93 -13.95 25.19
CA LEU A 37 34.30 -12.92 26.02
C LEU A 37 32.94 -13.35 26.61
N ARG A 38 32.26 -14.38 26.09
CA ARG A 38 31.05 -14.92 26.75
C ARG A 38 31.39 -15.75 27.98
N GLY A 39 32.61 -16.26 28.07
CA GLY A 39 33.10 -17.04 29.21
C GLY A 39 33.55 -16.20 30.41
N LEU A 40 33.32 -14.88 30.39
CA LEU A 40 33.66 -13.99 31.49
C LEU A 40 32.84 -14.33 32.75
N PRO A 41 33.46 -14.36 33.95
CA PRO A 41 32.75 -14.53 35.21
C PRO A 41 31.81 -13.34 35.49
N GLU A 42 30.76 -13.57 36.31
CA GLU A 42 29.73 -12.55 36.62
C GLU A 42 30.27 -11.31 37.35
N LYS A 43 31.45 -11.40 37.99
CA LYS A 43 32.10 -10.30 38.70
C LYS A 43 33.50 -10.07 38.14
N VAL A 44 33.59 -9.17 37.17
CA VAL A 44 34.86 -8.64 36.64
C VAL A 44 35.14 -7.31 37.33
N THR A 45 36.37 -7.11 37.81
CA THR A 45 36.83 -5.84 38.43
C THR A 45 37.71 -5.04 37.49
N GLY A 46 38.33 -5.68 36.49
CA GLY A 46 39.11 -5.02 35.45
C GLY A 46 39.48 -5.96 34.31
N LEU A 47 39.82 -5.37 33.17
CA LEU A 47 40.29 -6.08 31.97
C LEU A 47 41.72 -5.61 31.66
N ASP A 48 42.67 -6.53 31.64
CA ASP A 48 44.03 -6.27 31.20
C ASP A 48 44.21 -6.77 29.77
N ALA A 49 44.19 -5.83 28.83
CA ALA A 49 44.39 -6.05 27.40
C ALA A 49 45.86 -5.82 26.97
N SER A 50 46.80 -5.73 27.91
CA SER A 50 48.23 -5.54 27.60
C SER A 50 48.87 -6.74 26.90
N GLY A 51 48.33 -7.95 27.11
CA GLY A 51 48.78 -9.20 26.49
C GLY A 51 48.34 -9.39 25.02
N ILE A 52 47.55 -8.46 24.48
CA ILE A 52 47.11 -8.48 23.08
C ILE A 52 48.26 -8.01 22.18
N THR A 53 48.62 -8.82 21.19
CA THR A 53 49.73 -8.52 20.26
C THR A 53 49.28 -7.75 19.01
N LEU A 54 48.03 -7.93 18.59
CA LEU A 54 47.44 -7.28 17.42
C LEU A 54 46.00 -6.86 17.75
N LEU A 55 45.71 -5.57 17.67
CA LEU A 55 44.39 -4.99 17.98
C LEU A 55 43.92 -4.06 16.85
N ASP A 56 42.65 -4.19 16.44
CA ASP A 56 42.02 -3.28 15.47
C ASP A 56 40.73 -2.63 16.02
N SER A 57 40.09 -1.77 15.22
CA SER A 57 38.85 -1.07 15.62
C SER A 57 37.72 -2.01 16.05
N ALA A 58 37.62 -3.20 15.44
CA ALA A 58 36.60 -4.18 15.80
C ALA A 58 36.91 -4.82 17.17
N GLY A 59 38.18 -5.14 17.43
CA GLY A 59 38.66 -5.61 18.73
C GLY A 59 38.42 -4.59 19.85
N VAL A 60 38.81 -3.33 19.64
CA VAL A 60 38.58 -2.24 20.61
C VAL A 60 37.09 -2.11 20.95
N LEU A 61 36.22 -2.07 19.94
CA LEU A 61 34.77 -1.95 20.15
C LEU A 61 34.17 -3.16 20.90
N GLN A 62 34.71 -4.36 20.73
CA GLN A 62 34.26 -5.53 21.49
C GLN A 62 34.65 -5.42 22.96
N LEU A 63 35.89 -5.00 23.25
CA LEU A 63 36.40 -4.84 24.61
C LEU A 63 35.65 -3.73 25.37
N LEU A 64 35.50 -2.55 24.75
CA LEU A 64 34.75 -1.44 25.34
C LEU A 64 33.28 -1.79 25.58
N ARG A 65 32.65 -2.54 24.66
CA ARG A 65 31.26 -3.00 24.83
C ARG A 65 31.11 -3.96 26.01
N VAL A 66 32.09 -4.83 26.24
CA VAL A 66 32.09 -5.75 27.38
C VAL A 66 32.33 -4.99 28.66
N ALA A 67 33.31 -4.08 28.70
CA ALA A 67 33.58 -3.24 29.86
C ALA A 67 32.35 -2.42 30.27
N HIS A 68 31.69 -1.81 29.28
CA HIS A 68 30.45 -1.06 29.50
C HIS A 68 29.28 -1.95 29.97
N ARG A 69 29.18 -3.18 29.48
CA ARG A 69 28.16 -4.15 29.95
C ARG A 69 28.40 -4.60 31.38
N ALA A 70 29.66 -4.70 31.78
CA ALA A 70 30.08 -5.09 33.12
C ALA A 70 30.12 -3.90 34.11
N ASP A 71 29.68 -2.70 33.69
CA ASP A 71 29.69 -1.46 34.49
C ASP A 71 31.08 -1.12 35.08
N LEU A 72 32.12 -1.44 34.31
CA LEU A 72 33.50 -1.12 34.66
C LEU A 72 33.78 0.36 34.38
N GLY A 73 34.51 1.03 35.28
CA GLY A 73 34.90 2.43 35.11
C GLY A 73 35.82 2.66 33.90
N GLU A 74 35.92 3.91 33.43
CA GLU A 74 36.68 4.27 32.21
C GLU A 74 38.16 3.82 32.25
N ASP A 75 38.77 3.74 33.43
CA ASP A 75 40.16 3.29 33.63
C ASP A 75 40.31 1.78 33.89
N ALA A 76 39.23 1.01 33.80
CA ALA A 76 39.25 -0.42 34.15
C ALA A 76 39.78 -1.33 33.04
N VAL A 77 40.04 -0.79 31.84
CA VAL A 77 40.64 -1.54 30.72
C VAL A 77 42.07 -1.06 30.48
N THR A 78 43.04 -1.89 30.83
CA THR A 78 44.47 -1.57 30.62
C THR A 78 44.89 -2.00 29.23
N PHE A 79 45.22 -1.05 28.36
CA PHE A 79 45.77 -1.35 27.02
C PHE A 79 47.28 -1.17 26.97
N ARG A 80 47.93 -1.92 26.07
CA ARG A 80 49.34 -1.71 25.73
C ARG A 80 49.54 -0.31 25.12
N GLU A 81 50.69 0.31 25.40
CA GLU A 81 50.99 1.69 24.98
C GLU A 81 50.86 1.92 23.47
N GLU A 82 51.25 0.93 22.66
CA GLU A 82 51.14 0.96 21.19
C GLU A 82 49.70 1.03 20.67
N HIS A 83 48.72 0.61 21.46
CA HIS A 83 47.30 0.62 21.09
C HIS A 83 46.54 1.85 21.58
N ARG A 84 47.15 2.69 22.42
CA ARG A 84 46.48 3.81 23.09
C ARG A 84 45.89 4.85 22.12
N ALA A 85 46.60 5.13 21.03
CA ALA A 85 46.14 6.07 20.01
C ALA A 85 44.90 5.56 19.23
N LEU A 86 44.83 4.24 19.00
CA LEU A 86 43.67 3.61 18.38
C LEU A 86 42.47 3.64 19.33
N VAL A 87 42.68 3.31 20.61
CA VAL A 87 41.63 3.29 21.63
C VAL A 87 41.02 4.68 21.81
N SER A 88 41.83 5.72 21.99
CA SER A 88 41.34 7.09 22.18
C SER A 88 40.49 7.57 20.99
N THR A 89 40.92 7.27 19.77
CA THR A 89 40.17 7.64 18.55
C THR A 89 38.82 6.92 18.48
N ILE A 90 38.74 5.68 18.95
CA ILE A 90 37.50 4.89 18.94
C ILE A 90 36.57 5.31 20.08
N GLU A 91 37.09 5.66 21.26
CA GLU A 91 36.31 6.18 22.38
C GLU A 91 35.63 7.51 22.02
N GLU A 92 36.38 8.45 21.41
CA GLU A 92 35.84 9.72 20.90
C GLU A 92 34.68 9.52 19.91
N VAL A 93 34.74 8.47 19.08
CA VAL A 93 33.70 8.16 18.07
C VAL A 93 32.55 7.33 18.66
N ALA A 94 32.81 6.52 19.69
CA ALA A 94 31.83 5.63 20.29
C ALA A 94 30.81 6.37 21.18
N ASP A 95 31.23 7.47 21.83
CA ASP A 95 30.39 8.28 22.71
C ASP A 95 29.27 9.04 21.98
N ASP A 96 29.43 9.25 20.67
CA ASP A 96 28.47 10.02 19.85
C ASP A 96 27.24 9.21 19.39
N ARG A 97 27.05 7.97 19.86
CA ARG A 97 25.86 7.18 19.47
C ARG A 97 24.60 7.69 20.18
N PRO A 98 23.63 8.29 19.45
CA PRO A 98 22.39 8.72 20.06
C PRO A 98 21.63 7.51 20.62
N LYS A 99 21.27 7.57 21.92
CA LYS A 99 20.43 6.55 22.56
C LYS A 99 19.13 6.40 21.76
N ALA A 100 18.79 5.18 21.36
CA ALA A 100 17.53 4.89 20.68
C ALA A 100 16.37 5.27 21.61
N LYS A 101 15.73 6.42 21.35
CA LYS A 101 14.57 6.87 22.13
C LYS A 101 13.40 5.91 21.87
N ARG A 102 13.04 5.14 22.91
CA ARG A 102 11.80 4.37 22.94
C ARG A 102 10.66 5.31 23.31
N ASP A 103 10.12 6.00 22.31
CA ASP A 103 9.01 6.95 22.55
C ASP A 103 7.66 6.21 22.60
N PHE A 104 7.28 5.81 23.81
CA PHE A 104 5.92 5.40 24.16
C PHE A 104 5.19 6.60 24.76
N GLY A 105 4.63 7.46 23.91
CA GLY A 105 3.87 8.63 24.35
C GLY A 105 2.93 9.14 23.27
N VAL A 106 1.95 9.96 23.67
CA VAL A 106 1.04 10.66 22.75
C VAL A 106 1.82 11.51 21.74
N LEU A 107 2.96 12.09 22.15
CA LEU A 107 3.87 12.78 21.23
C LEU A 107 4.43 11.86 20.13
N ALA A 108 4.79 10.63 20.46
CA ALA A 108 5.28 9.65 19.48
C ALA A 108 4.17 9.18 18.53
N ALA A 109 2.93 9.12 19.02
CA ALA A 109 1.77 8.87 18.18
C ALA A 109 1.50 10.05 17.23
N LEU A 110 1.63 11.29 17.72
CA LEU A 110 1.52 12.50 16.92
C LEU A 110 2.67 12.63 15.90
N GLU A 111 3.89 12.23 16.26
CA GLU A 111 5.02 12.17 15.34
C GLU A 111 4.79 11.13 14.24
N ARG A 112 4.36 9.91 14.60
CA ARG A 112 3.99 8.87 13.63
C ARG A 112 2.86 9.35 12.70
N LEU A 113 1.85 10.03 13.26
CA LEU A 113 0.80 10.68 12.47
C LEU A 113 1.38 11.75 11.54
N GLY A 114 2.25 12.63 12.04
CA GLY A 114 2.88 13.68 11.25
C GLY A 114 3.68 13.14 10.07
N VAL A 115 4.48 12.09 10.31
CA VAL A 115 5.23 11.39 9.26
C VAL A 115 4.27 10.75 8.24
N SER A 116 3.19 10.12 8.71
CA SER A 116 2.17 9.52 7.83
C SER A 116 1.45 10.56 6.97
N VAL A 117 1.05 11.69 7.56
CA VAL A 117 0.40 12.82 6.86
C VAL A 117 1.34 13.42 5.83
N HIS A 118 2.62 13.59 6.15
CA HIS A 118 3.62 14.07 5.20
C HIS A 118 3.79 13.10 4.02
N GLY A 119 3.84 11.79 4.29
CA GLY A 119 3.85 10.76 3.25
C GLY A 119 2.61 10.79 2.35
N MET A 120 1.42 11.05 2.93
CA MET A 120 0.18 11.25 2.18
C MET A 120 0.27 12.45 1.23
N GLY A 121 0.82 13.58 1.69
CA GLY A 121 1.06 14.76 0.86
C GLY A 121 1.91 14.46 -0.37
N HIS A 122 3.00 13.71 -0.19
CA HIS A 122 3.86 13.29 -1.30
C HIS A 122 3.13 12.38 -2.30
N ASN A 123 2.31 11.43 -1.81
CA ASN A 123 1.52 10.56 -2.67
C ASN A 123 0.48 11.34 -3.49
N ILE A 124 -0.15 12.36 -2.91
CA ILE A 124 -1.10 13.23 -3.62
C ILE A 124 -0.38 13.97 -4.76
N VAL A 125 0.80 14.54 -4.49
CA VAL A 125 1.59 15.23 -5.53
C VAL A 125 2.02 14.26 -6.63
N ALA A 126 2.42 13.03 -6.26
CA ALA A 126 2.78 12.00 -7.23
C ALA A 126 1.57 11.60 -8.11
N LEU A 127 0.40 11.39 -7.51
CA LEU A 127 -0.84 11.12 -8.24
C LEU A 127 -1.22 12.27 -9.17
N ALA A 128 -1.13 13.52 -8.70
CA ALA A 128 -1.43 14.70 -9.51
C ALA A 128 -0.45 14.87 -10.69
N SER A 129 0.84 14.63 -10.46
CA SER A 129 1.87 14.68 -11.50
C SER A 129 1.66 13.57 -12.53
N PHE A 130 1.36 12.35 -12.07
CA PHE A 130 1.09 11.20 -12.94
C PHE A 130 -0.19 11.39 -13.74
N LEU A 131 -1.24 11.96 -13.14
CA LEU A 131 -2.46 12.37 -13.85
C LEU A 131 -2.13 13.38 -14.96
N GLY A 132 -1.34 14.40 -14.66
CA GLY A 132 -0.91 15.41 -15.65
C GLY A 132 -0.14 14.79 -16.81
N GLU A 133 0.80 13.89 -16.54
CA GLU A 133 1.55 13.16 -17.54
C GLU A 133 0.64 12.31 -18.45
N ASN A 134 -0.29 11.56 -17.86
CA ASN A 134 -1.26 10.75 -18.60
C ASN A 134 -2.23 11.59 -19.44
N LEU A 135 -2.67 12.75 -18.94
CA LEU A 135 -3.51 13.68 -19.70
C LEU A 135 -2.78 14.23 -20.92
N VAL A 136 -1.52 14.65 -20.76
CA VAL A 136 -0.72 15.18 -21.88
C VAL A 136 -0.47 14.09 -22.93
N LYS A 137 -0.13 12.87 -22.51
CA LYS A 137 0.09 11.73 -23.41
C LYS A 137 -1.21 11.27 -24.08
N GLY A 138 -2.31 11.23 -23.34
CA GLY A 138 -3.64 10.96 -23.87
C GLY A 138 -4.07 11.98 -24.92
N ALA A 139 -3.87 13.28 -24.66
CA ALA A 139 -4.14 14.34 -25.64
C ALA A 139 -3.27 14.22 -26.90
N ARG A 140 -2.02 13.77 -26.77
CA ARG A 140 -1.15 13.47 -27.92
C ARG A 140 -1.67 12.28 -28.72
N LEU A 141 -2.19 11.24 -28.06
CA LEU A 141 -2.79 10.07 -28.71
C LEU A 141 -4.01 10.44 -29.56
N VAL A 142 -4.83 11.40 -29.09
CA VAL A 142 -5.96 11.95 -29.86
C VAL A 142 -5.47 12.66 -31.14
N LYS A 143 -4.33 13.35 -31.07
CA LYS A 143 -3.71 14.01 -32.23
C LYS A 143 -3.00 13.03 -33.17
N GLU A 144 -2.45 11.94 -32.65
CA GLU A 144 -1.73 10.90 -33.39
C GLU A 144 -2.35 9.51 -33.18
N PRO A 145 -3.56 9.24 -33.72
CA PRO A 145 -4.29 7.99 -33.46
C PRO A 145 -3.58 6.74 -33.96
N ARG A 146 -2.61 6.87 -34.88
CA ARG A 146 -1.76 5.76 -35.34
C ARG A 146 -0.89 5.14 -34.24
N ARG A 147 -0.64 5.86 -33.14
CA ARG A 147 0.07 5.32 -31.97
C ARG A 147 -0.83 4.48 -31.06
N PHE A 148 -2.15 4.49 -31.27
CA PHE A 148 -3.10 3.78 -30.43
C PHE A 148 -3.01 2.27 -30.65
N ARG A 149 -2.78 1.54 -29.55
CA ARG A 149 -2.68 0.07 -29.55
C ARG A 149 -4.05 -0.54 -29.26
N LEU A 150 -4.86 -0.65 -30.30
CA LEU A 150 -6.20 -1.25 -30.22
C LEU A 150 -6.19 -2.65 -29.63
N THR A 151 -5.28 -3.51 -30.09
CA THR A 151 -5.18 -4.90 -29.63
C THR A 151 -4.93 -5.01 -28.13
N ALA A 152 -3.99 -4.22 -27.60
CA ALA A 152 -3.71 -4.16 -26.16
C ALA A 152 -4.91 -3.62 -25.38
N THR A 153 -5.59 -2.59 -25.91
CA THR A 153 -6.76 -2.00 -25.25
C THR A 153 -7.93 -2.99 -25.18
N VAL A 154 -8.23 -3.69 -26.28
CA VAL A 154 -9.31 -4.69 -26.34
C VAL A 154 -9.02 -5.86 -25.39
N ALA A 155 -7.78 -6.34 -25.33
CA ALA A 155 -7.40 -7.37 -24.36
C ALA A 155 -7.62 -6.92 -22.91
N GLN A 156 -7.32 -5.65 -22.60
CA GLN A 156 -7.63 -5.09 -21.28
C GLN A 156 -9.14 -4.91 -21.07
N MET A 157 -9.92 -4.56 -22.10
CA MET A 157 -11.37 -4.45 -22.00
C MET A 157 -12.04 -5.81 -21.71
N GLU A 158 -11.54 -6.89 -22.28
CA GLU A 158 -12.00 -8.25 -21.98
C GLU A 158 -11.69 -8.60 -20.52
N GLN A 159 -10.42 -8.47 -20.11
CA GLN A 159 -9.98 -8.84 -18.77
C GLN A 159 -10.64 -8.02 -17.64
N VAL A 160 -10.85 -6.72 -17.89
CA VAL A 160 -11.39 -5.78 -16.89
C VAL A 160 -12.90 -5.65 -16.97
N GLY A 161 -13.46 -5.71 -18.18
CA GLY A 161 -14.88 -5.55 -18.46
C GLY A 161 -15.62 -6.87 -18.37
N LEU A 162 -15.43 -7.74 -19.37
CA LEU A 162 -16.23 -8.95 -19.55
C LEU A 162 -16.14 -9.88 -18.34
N ASP A 163 -14.94 -10.11 -17.83
CA ASP A 163 -14.77 -10.98 -16.68
C ASP A 163 -15.42 -10.42 -15.40
N ALA A 164 -15.65 -9.10 -15.31
CA ALA A 164 -16.23 -8.46 -14.13
C ALA A 164 -17.76 -8.47 -14.15
N VAL A 165 -18.37 -8.68 -15.33
CA VAL A 165 -19.84 -8.66 -15.52
C VAL A 165 -20.57 -9.57 -14.54
N PRO A 166 -20.21 -10.87 -14.36
CA PRO A 166 -21.00 -11.76 -13.51
C PRO A 166 -21.00 -11.32 -12.05
N LEU A 167 -19.84 -10.86 -11.54
CA LEU A 167 -19.69 -10.40 -10.17
C LEU A 167 -20.47 -9.10 -9.93
N VAL A 168 -20.34 -8.13 -10.85
CA VAL A 168 -21.03 -6.84 -10.75
C VAL A 168 -22.54 -7.01 -10.84
N ALA A 169 -23.03 -7.82 -11.79
CA ALA A 169 -24.46 -8.08 -11.95
C ALA A 169 -25.04 -8.80 -10.72
N LEU A 170 -24.38 -9.85 -10.23
CA LEU A 170 -24.85 -10.60 -9.05
C LEU A 170 -24.90 -9.72 -7.80
N LEU A 171 -23.83 -8.98 -7.50
CA LEU A 171 -23.80 -8.11 -6.32
C LEU A 171 -24.84 -7.00 -6.42
N SER A 172 -24.99 -6.38 -7.59
CA SER A 172 -25.96 -5.31 -7.80
C SER A 172 -27.39 -5.83 -7.65
N TYR A 173 -27.69 -7.01 -8.19
CA TYR A 173 -28.98 -7.67 -8.01
C TYR A 173 -29.29 -7.93 -6.54
N LEU A 174 -28.34 -8.52 -5.80
CA LEU A 174 -28.53 -8.82 -4.38
C LEU A 174 -28.73 -7.56 -3.55
N VAL A 175 -27.92 -6.52 -3.78
CA VAL A 175 -28.08 -5.24 -3.07
C VAL A 175 -29.40 -4.57 -3.44
N GLY A 176 -29.83 -4.65 -4.70
CA GLY A 176 -31.14 -4.15 -5.16
C GLY A 176 -32.31 -4.81 -4.43
N ALA A 177 -32.26 -6.14 -4.32
CA ALA A 177 -33.24 -6.90 -3.56
C ALA A 177 -33.24 -6.52 -2.06
N VAL A 178 -32.05 -6.41 -1.43
CA VAL A 178 -31.94 -6.06 -0.01
C VAL A 178 -32.48 -4.64 0.26
N ILE A 179 -32.18 -3.67 -0.60
CA ILE A 179 -32.69 -2.30 -0.47
C ILE A 179 -34.22 -2.27 -0.64
N ALA A 180 -34.76 -3.01 -1.62
CA ALA A 180 -36.20 -3.10 -1.81
C ALA A 180 -36.90 -3.72 -0.60
N PHE A 181 -36.35 -4.78 -0.04
CA PHE A 181 -36.90 -5.47 1.13
C PHE A 181 -36.89 -4.60 2.38
N LEU A 182 -35.75 -3.96 2.66
CA LEU A 182 -35.62 -3.04 3.79
C LEU A 182 -36.50 -1.80 3.61
N GLY A 183 -36.55 -1.25 2.40
CA GLY A 183 -37.40 -0.12 2.05
C GLY A 183 -38.88 -0.46 2.23
N SER A 184 -39.32 -1.62 1.76
CA SER A 184 -40.69 -2.12 1.94
C SER A 184 -41.09 -2.19 3.40
N THR A 185 -40.24 -2.81 4.22
CA THR A 185 -40.51 -2.96 5.65
C THR A 185 -40.68 -1.59 6.32
N ILE A 186 -39.84 -0.61 6.00
CA ILE A 186 -39.91 0.74 6.57
C ILE A 186 -41.14 1.49 6.05
N LEU A 187 -41.41 1.45 4.73
CA LEU A 187 -42.50 2.20 4.11
C LEU A 187 -43.87 1.62 4.46
N ARG A 188 -43.95 0.32 4.77
CA ARG A 188 -45.15 -0.35 5.27
C ARG A 188 -45.68 0.29 6.55
N ASP A 189 -44.80 0.66 7.47
CA ASP A 189 -45.18 1.31 8.73
C ASP A 189 -45.87 2.67 8.50
N PHE A 190 -45.67 3.27 7.33
CA PHE A 190 -46.31 4.53 6.92
C PHE A 190 -47.43 4.34 5.88
N GLY A 191 -47.79 3.09 5.54
CA GLY A 191 -48.78 2.79 4.50
C GLY A 191 -48.35 3.21 3.08
N ALA A 192 -47.04 3.31 2.85
CA ALA A 192 -46.43 3.92 1.66
C ALA A 192 -45.61 2.92 0.82
N GLU A 193 -45.89 1.62 0.91
CA GLU A 193 -45.11 0.53 0.28
C GLU A 193 -44.86 0.73 -1.22
N ILE A 194 -45.80 1.36 -1.92
CA ILE A 194 -45.71 1.58 -3.35
C ILE A 194 -44.58 2.56 -3.75
N TYR A 195 -44.08 3.37 -2.80
CA TYR A 195 -42.92 4.27 -2.98
C TYR A 195 -41.57 3.53 -2.93
N VAL A 196 -41.55 2.23 -2.62
CA VAL A 196 -40.33 1.39 -2.71
C VAL A 196 -39.79 1.39 -4.13
N VAL A 197 -40.66 1.44 -5.15
CA VAL A 197 -40.27 1.52 -6.56
C VAL A 197 -39.38 2.75 -6.81
N GLU A 198 -39.78 3.90 -6.29
CA GLU A 198 -39.07 5.17 -6.42
C GLU A 198 -37.76 5.15 -5.63
N LEU A 199 -37.82 4.66 -4.39
CA LEU A 199 -36.64 4.52 -3.53
C LEU A 199 -35.55 3.69 -4.21
N VAL A 200 -35.90 2.49 -4.69
CA VAL A 200 -34.94 1.61 -5.36
C VAL A 200 -34.45 2.26 -6.65
N SER A 201 -35.35 2.78 -7.48
CA SER A 201 -34.97 3.34 -8.78
C SER A 201 -34.03 4.53 -8.66
N ILE A 202 -34.35 5.49 -7.81
CA ILE A 202 -33.53 6.69 -7.62
C ILE A 202 -32.20 6.32 -6.97
N ALA A 203 -32.23 5.54 -5.89
CA ALA A 203 -31.01 5.19 -5.15
C ALA A 203 -30.02 4.38 -6.02
N PHE A 204 -30.51 3.40 -6.80
CA PHE A 204 -29.65 2.58 -7.64
C PHE A 204 -29.09 3.33 -8.84
N LEU A 205 -29.94 4.08 -9.55
CA LEU A 205 -29.52 4.81 -10.76
C LEU A 205 -28.53 5.93 -10.43
N ARG A 206 -28.68 6.57 -9.27
CA ARG A 206 -27.92 7.78 -8.95
C ARG A 206 -26.64 7.49 -8.16
N GLU A 207 -26.67 6.51 -7.27
CA GLU A 207 -25.60 6.29 -6.28
C GLU A 207 -25.09 4.84 -6.28
N PHE A 208 -25.95 3.85 -5.98
CA PHE A 208 -25.46 2.50 -5.65
C PHE A 208 -24.82 1.77 -6.84
N ALA A 209 -25.39 1.83 -8.04
CA ALA A 209 -24.87 1.06 -9.16
C ALA A 209 -23.42 1.45 -9.52
N VAL A 210 -23.15 2.76 -9.57
CA VAL A 210 -21.82 3.28 -9.91
C VAL A 210 -20.82 3.04 -8.77
N LEU A 211 -21.25 3.23 -7.52
CA LEU A 211 -20.40 3.01 -6.35
C LEU A 211 -20.00 1.53 -6.20
N LEU A 212 -20.96 0.61 -6.30
CA LEU A 212 -20.69 -0.84 -6.20
C LEU A 212 -19.76 -1.31 -7.31
N THR A 213 -20.03 -0.89 -8.55
CA THR A 213 -19.18 -1.21 -9.71
C THR A 213 -17.75 -0.70 -9.48
N ALA A 214 -17.60 0.55 -9.03
CA ALA A 214 -16.30 1.15 -8.77
C ALA A 214 -15.55 0.45 -7.62
N ILE A 215 -16.21 0.08 -6.53
CA ILE A 215 -15.59 -0.65 -5.40
C ILE A 215 -15.09 -2.03 -5.86
N VAL A 216 -15.90 -2.77 -6.61
CA VAL A 216 -15.52 -4.10 -7.14
C VAL A 216 -14.31 -3.99 -8.06
N LEU A 217 -14.32 -3.00 -8.97
CA LEU A 217 -13.20 -2.77 -9.89
C LEU A 217 -11.96 -2.22 -9.17
N ALA A 218 -12.11 -1.40 -8.14
CA ALA A 218 -11.00 -0.96 -7.31
C ALA A 218 -10.32 -2.14 -6.60
N GLY A 219 -11.10 -3.09 -6.08
CA GLY A 219 -10.56 -4.31 -5.48
C GLY A 219 -9.87 -5.23 -6.48
N ARG A 220 -10.54 -5.57 -7.58
CA ARG A 220 -10.04 -6.55 -8.54
C ARG A 220 -9.04 -5.95 -9.54
N THR A 221 -9.44 -4.90 -10.24
CA THR A 221 -8.71 -4.36 -11.39
C THR A 221 -7.51 -3.54 -10.96
N ALA A 222 -7.63 -2.68 -9.94
CA ALA A 222 -6.48 -1.92 -9.44
C ALA A 222 -5.38 -2.86 -8.92
N SER A 223 -5.78 -3.90 -8.18
CA SER A 223 -4.86 -4.97 -7.75
C SER A 223 -4.19 -5.67 -8.92
N ALA A 224 -4.96 -6.07 -9.93
CA ALA A 224 -4.43 -6.76 -11.09
C ALA A 224 -3.43 -5.89 -11.87
N PHE A 225 -3.74 -4.60 -12.06
CA PHE A 225 -2.82 -3.66 -12.70
C PHE A 225 -1.54 -3.47 -11.89
N THR A 226 -1.67 -3.31 -10.58
CA THR A 226 -0.52 -3.19 -9.66
C THR A 226 0.36 -4.43 -9.71
N ALA A 227 -0.24 -5.62 -9.63
CA ALA A 227 0.49 -6.89 -9.65
C ALA A 227 1.16 -7.14 -11.01
N GLN A 228 0.47 -6.88 -12.12
CA GLN A 228 1.03 -7.05 -13.47
C GLN A 228 2.21 -6.09 -13.70
N ILE A 229 2.02 -4.80 -13.47
CA ILE A 229 3.07 -3.79 -13.67
C ILE A 229 4.21 -3.99 -12.68
N GLY A 230 3.88 -4.33 -11.43
CA GLY A 230 4.85 -4.64 -10.38
C GLY A 230 5.72 -5.86 -10.72
N ALA A 231 5.12 -6.92 -11.25
CA ALA A 231 5.85 -8.11 -11.71
C ALA A 231 6.77 -7.79 -12.90
N MET A 232 6.29 -6.99 -13.86
CA MET A 232 7.12 -6.52 -14.98
C MET A 232 8.29 -5.65 -14.49
N LYS A 233 8.05 -4.81 -13.48
CA LYS A 233 9.11 -4.01 -12.85
C LYS A 233 10.14 -4.88 -12.14
N ALA A 234 9.70 -5.89 -11.38
CA ALA A 234 10.59 -6.81 -10.68
C ALA A 234 11.44 -7.68 -11.63
N ARG A 235 10.98 -7.92 -12.86
CA ARG A 235 11.73 -8.62 -13.92
C ARG A 235 12.52 -7.67 -14.83
N GLU A 236 12.66 -6.41 -14.44
CA GLU A 236 13.37 -5.36 -15.19
C GLU A 236 12.82 -5.11 -16.62
N GLU A 237 11.64 -5.62 -16.96
CA GLU A 237 11.03 -5.45 -18.28
C GLU A 237 10.73 -3.97 -18.56
N ILE A 238 10.32 -3.22 -17.52
CA ILE A 238 10.03 -1.78 -17.63
C ILE A 238 11.31 -0.98 -17.90
N ASP A 239 12.43 -1.36 -17.29
CA ASP A 239 13.68 -0.66 -17.48
C ASP A 239 14.31 -1.02 -18.83
N ALA A 240 14.15 -2.26 -19.29
CA ALA A 240 14.47 -2.65 -20.66
C ALA A 240 13.65 -1.88 -21.72
N MET A 241 12.38 -1.57 -21.48
CA MET A 241 11.61 -0.71 -22.40
C MET A 241 12.20 0.70 -22.48
N LYS A 242 12.60 1.29 -21.34
CA LYS A 242 13.18 2.64 -21.30
C LYS A 242 14.51 2.70 -22.04
N THR A 243 15.35 1.66 -21.93
CA THR A 243 16.64 1.60 -22.65
C THR A 243 16.45 1.51 -24.17
N LEU A 244 15.33 0.91 -24.62
CA LEU A 244 14.91 0.90 -26.02
C LEU A 244 14.28 2.23 -26.50
N GLY A 245 14.24 3.27 -25.65
CA GLY A 245 13.64 4.56 -25.96
C GLY A 245 12.11 4.53 -26.01
N LEU A 246 11.49 3.50 -25.42
CA LEU A 246 10.03 3.36 -25.35
C LEU A 246 9.50 3.90 -24.03
N ASP A 247 8.37 4.60 -24.10
CA ASP A 247 7.72 5.17 -22.92
C ASP A 247 6.79 4.13 -22.25
N PRO A 248 7.03 3.73 -20.99
CA PRO A 248 6.19 2.77 -20.29
C PRO A 248 4.75 3.26 -20.10
N VAL A 249 4.52 4.57 -19.98
CA VAL A 249 3.18 5.13 -19.78
C VAL A 249 2.34 4.94 -21.05
N ASP A 250 2.93 5.18 -22.22
CA ASP A 250 2.24 5.01 -23.50
C ASP A 250 1.90 3.54 -23.78
N LEU A 251 2.79 2.62 -23.39
CA LEU A 251 2.67 1.20 -23.70
C LEU A 251 1.85 0.41 -22.68
N LEU A 252 1.93 0.78 -21.40
CA LEU A 252 1.32 0.02 -20.31
C LEU A 252 0.11 0.74 -19.71
N VAL A 253 0.22 2.05 -19.47
CA VAL A 253 -0.77 2.78 -18.66
C VAL A 253 -1.93 3.25 -19.52
N LEU A 254 -1.67 3.89 -20.66
CA LEU A 254 -2.73 4.41 -21.54
C LEU A 254 -3.75 3.36 -21.99
N PRO A 255 -3.37 2.16 -22.48
CA PRO A 255 -4.34 1.14 -22.90
C PRO A 255 -5.25 0.68 -21.75
N ARG A 256 -4.68 0.59 -20.53
CA ARG A 256 -5.42 0.21 -19.32
C ARG A 256 -6.40 1.30 -18.88
N LEU A 257 -5.97 2.56 -18.91
CA LEU A 257 -6.83 3.70 -18.59
C LEU A 257 -8.00 3.81 -19.59
N ILE A 258 -7.73 3.70 -20.89
CA ILE A 258 -8.76 3.79 -21.92
C ILE A 258 -9.73 2.62 -21.81
N ALA A 259 -9.22 1.40 -21.60
CA ALA A 259 -10.07 0.24 -21.38
C ALA A 259 -11.02 0.46 -20.21
N LEU A 260 -10.50 0.93 -19.07
CA LEU A 260 -11.30 1.18 -17.86
C LEU A 260 -12.30 2.35 -18.03
N LEU A 261 -11.91 3.40 -18.75
CA LEU A 261 -12.76 4.55 -19.05
C LEU A 261 -14.00 4.17 -19.86
N ILE A 262 -13.88 3.14 -20.72
CA ILE A 262 -14.99 2.62 -21.53
C ILE A 262 -15.76 1.54 -20.77
N THR A 263 -15.08 0.61 -20.09
CA THR A 263 -15.74 -0.54 -19.46
C THR A 263 -16.48 -0.18 -18.18
N LEU A 264 -16.00 0.78 -17.38
CA LEU A 264 -16.66 1.11 -16.11
C LEU A 264 -18.07 1.71 -16.31
N PRO A 265 -18.30 2.67 -17.23
CA PRO A 265 -19.66 3.12 -17.55
C PRO A 265 -20.57 2.00 -18.06
N LEU A 266 -20.04 1.09 -18.90
CA LEU A 266 -20.81 -0.05 -19.42
C LEU A 266 -21.20 -1.02 -18.29
N LEU A 267 -20.26 -1.35 -17.40
CA LEU A 267 -20.52 -2.17 -16.23
C LEU A 267 -21.50 -1.51 -15.26
N THR A 268 -21.41 -0.19 -15.10
CA THR A 268 -22.33 0.58 -14.27
C THR A 268 -23.75 0.49 -14.83
N PHE A 269 -23.93 0.57 -16.15
CA PHE A 269 -25.24 0.36 -16.77
C PHE A 269 -25.78 -1.05 -16.51
N ILE A 270 -24.93 -2.08 -16.62
CA ILE A 270 -25.31 -3.46 -16.27
C ILE A 270 -25.70 -3.56 -14.79
N ALA A 271 -24.96 -2.92 -13.89
CA ALA A 271 -25.25 -2.87 -12.46
C ALA A 271 -26.60 -2.20 -12.18
N MET A 272 -26.93 -1.11 -12.87
CA MET A 272 -28.23 -0.44 -12.77
C MET A 272 -29.36 -1.40 -13.13
N VAL A 273 -29.27 -2.07 -14.29
CA VAL A 273 -30.29 -3.01 -14.74
C VAL A 273 -30.44 -4.19 -13.77
N ALA A 274 -29.32 -4.76 -13.31
CA ALA A 274 -29.33 -5.87 -12.37
C ALA A 274 -29.92 -5.47 -11.01
N GLY A 275 -29.59 -4.28 -10.51
CA GLY A 275 -30.14 -3.76 -9.25
C GLY A 275 -31.64 -3.51 -9.31
N LEU A 276 -32.13 -2.91 -10.39
CA LEU A 276 -33.56 -2.73 -10.63
C LEU A 276 -34.29 -4.09 -10.73
N ALA A 277 -33.69 -5.07 -11.39
CA ALA A 277 -34.24 -6.43 -11.45
C ALA A 277 -34.35 -7.06 -10.05
N GLY A 278 -33.37 -6.85 -9.17
CA GLY A 278 -33.44 -7.28 -7.77
C GLY A 278 -34.60 -6.63 -7.02
N GLY A 279 -34.83 -5.33 -7.26
CA GLY A 279 -35.96 -4.60 -6.68
C GLY A 279 -37.33 -5.08 -7.18
N ILE A 280 -37.44 -5.39 -8.48
CA ILE A 280 -38.66 -5.97 -9.08
C ILE A 280 -38.96 -7.34 -8.46
N THR A 281 -37.94 -8.19 -8.30
CA THR A 281 -38.12 -9.52 -7.68
C THR A 281 -38.75 -9.38 -6.30
N VAL A 282 -38.19 -8.53 -5.43
CA VAL A 282 -38.75 -8.34 -4.08
C VAL A 282 -40.12 -7.68 -4.12
N GLY A 283 -40.31 -6.66 -4.97
CA GLY A 283 -41.63 -6.03 -5.17
C GLY A 283 -42.72 -7.04 -5.55
N ALA A 284 -42.39 -8.04 -6.36
CA ALA A 284 -43.32 -9.06 -6.80
C ALA A 284 -43.59 -10.14 -5.74
N PHE A 285 -42.59 -10.55 -4.95
CA PHE A 285 -42.72 -11.66 -4.00
C PHE A 285 -43.09 -11.23 -2.57
N ASP A 286 -42.71 -10.03 -2.14
CA ASP A 286 -42.91 -9.56 -0.77
C ASP A 286 -44.08 -8.56 -0.63
N LEU A 287 -44.34 -7.76 -1.67
CA LEU A 287 -45.40 -6.72 -1.66
C LEU A 287 -46.63 -7.11 -2.49
N ASP A 288 -46.65 -8.30 -3.09
CA ASP A 288 -47.69 -8.75 -4.03
C ASP A 288 -47.99 -7.74 -5.17
N ILE A 289 -47.00 -6.89 -5.52
CA ILE A 289 -47.15 -5.90 -6.60
C ILE A 289 -46.93 -6.64 -7.93
N PRO A 290 -47.91 -6.65 -8.85
CA PRO A 290 -47.71 -7.24 -10.17
C PRO A 290 -46.51 -6.60 -10.87
N PRO A 291 -45.58 -7.37 -11.47
CA PRO A 291 -44.40 -6.81 -12.14
C PRO A 291 -44.72 -5.73 -13.18
N GLN A 292 -45.87 -5.86 -13.86
CA GLN A 292 -46.37 -4.87 -14.81
C GLN A 292 -46.67 -3.52 -14.15
N MET A 293 -47.25 -3.52 -12.95
CA MET A 293 -47.53 -2.32 -12.17
C MET A 293 -46.22 -1.69 -11.67
N TYR A 294 -45.26 -2.51 -11.23
CA TYR A 294 -43.94 -2.05 -10.81
C TYR A 294 -43.23 -1.34 -11.96
N ILE A 295 -43.18 -1.95 -13.15
CA ILE A 295 -42.54 -1.39 -14.34
C ILE A 295 -43.26 -0.11 -14.80
N ALA A 296 -44.60 -0.09 -14.79
CA ALA A 296 -45.37 1.11 -15.12
C ALA A 296 -45.04 2.26 -14.16
N ARG A 297 -45.05 2.00 -12.85
CA ARG A 297 -44.71 3.01 -11.84
C ARG A 297 -43.26 3.47 -11.96
N MET A 298 -42.34 2.54 -12.20
CA MET A 298 -40.93 2.86 -12.45
C MET A 298 -40.83 3.77 -13.67
N HIS A 299 -41.51 3.48 -14.77
CA HIS A 299 -41.48 4.32 -15.97
C HIS A 299 -42.03 5.73 -15.71
N ASP A 300 -43.10 5.86 -14.92
CA ASP A 300 -43.71 7.15 -14.59
C ASP A 300 -42.87 8.02 -13.64
N THR A 301 -42.02 7.40 -12.82
CA THR A 301 -41.19 8.11 -11.81
C THR A 301 -39.71 8.16 -12.15
N MET A 302 -39.24 7.35 -13.12
CA MET A 302 -37.84 7.30 -13.51
C MET A 302 -37.46 8.50 -14.36
N GLU A 303 -36.78 9.46 -13.74
CA GLU A 303 -36.07 10.49 -14.48
C GLU A 303 -34.78 9.92 -15.09
N VAL A 304 -34.65 10.01 -16.42
CA VAL A 304 -33.41 9.71 -17.17
C VAL A 304 -32.21 10.45 -16.58
N ARG A 305 -32.46 11.60 -15.97
CA ARG A 305 -31.47 12.40 -15.24
C ARG A 305 -30.73 11.61 -14.16
N ASN A 306 -31.44 10.79 -13.37
CA ASN A 306 -30.81 10.01 -12.30
C ASN A 306 -29.78 9.03 -12.86
N MET A 307 -30.12 8.36 -13.97
CA MET A 307 -29.20 7.48 -14.69
C MET A 307 -28.00 8.25 -15.25
N LEU A 308 -28.22 9.43 -15.86
CA LEU A 308 -27.13 10.25 -16.41
C LEU A 308 -26.20 10.77 -15.33
N VAL A 309 -26.72 11.17 -14.16
CA VAL A 309 -25.92 11.58 -13.00
C VAL A 309 -25.03 10.42 -12.55
N GLY A 310 -25.58 9.21 -12.37
CA GLY A 310 -24.80 8.03 -12.01
C GLY A 310 -23.73 7.67 -13.06
N LEU A 311 -24.10 7.65 -14.34
CA LEU A 311 -23.17 7.36 -15.44
C LEU A 311 -22.06 8.42 -15.57
N SER A 312 -22.35 9.68 -15.28
CA SER A 312 -21.36 10.77 -15.39
C SER A 312 -20.21 10.64 -14.38
N LYS A 313 -20.45 9.98 -13.23
CA LYS A 313 -19.44 9.70 -12.21
C LYS A 313 -18.48 8.58 -12.63
N ALA A 314 -18.96 7.60 -13.40
CA ALA A 314 -18.21 6.41 -13.77
C ALA A 314 -16.85 6.71 -14.44
N PRO A 315 -16.73 7.62 -15.42
CA PRO A 315 -15.43 7.98 -16.01
C PRO A 315 -14.42 8.54 -15.00
N VAL A 316 -14.88 9.31 -14.02
CA VAL A 316 -14.02 9.89 -12.97
C VAL A 316 -13.46 8.77 -12.08
N PHE A 317 -14.31 7.83 -11.67
CA PHE A 317 -13.87 6.68 -10.88
C PHE A 317 -12.94 5.76 -11.68
N ALA A 318 -13.20 5.56 -12.98
CA ALA A 318 -12.34 4.80 -13.86
C ALA A 318 -10.93 5.38 -13.91
N LEU A 319 -10.81 6.70 -14.08
CA LEU A 319 -9.53 7.39 -14.09
C LEU A 319 -8.78 7.19 -12.77
N VAL A 320 -9.46 7.36 -11.63
CA VAL A 320 -8.87 7.20 -10.31
C VAL A 320 -8.37 5.78 -10.07
N ILE A 321 -9.23 4.78 -10.30
CA ILE A 321 -8.91 3.36 -10.11
C ILE A 321 -7.72 2.95 -10.98
N GLY A 322 -7.75 3.35 -12.26
CA GLY A 322 -6.70 3.01 -13.21
C GLY A 322 -5.37 3.68 -12.89
N LEU A 323 -5.39 4.97 -12.51
CA LEU A 323 -4.17 5.71 -12.16
C LEU A 323 -3.52 5.16 -10.90
N ILE A 324 -4.30 4.89 -9.84
CA ILE A 324 -3.78 4.35 -8.59
C ILE A 324 -3.15 2.96 -8.84
N GLY A 325 -3.86 2.07 -9.53
CA GLY A 325 -3.34 0.74 -9.84
C GLY A 325 -2.06 0.77 -10.69
N CYS A 326 -1.99 1.66 -11.67
CA CYS A 326 -0.78 1.80 -12.48
C CYS A 326 0.37 2.46 -11.71
N LEU A 327 0.09 3.48 -10.91
CA LEU A 327 1.10 4.21 -10.16
C LEU A 327 1.72 3.33 -9.06
N GLU A 328 0.92 2.61 -8.28
CA GLU A 328 1.47 1.72 -7.24
C GLU A 328 2.24 0.55 -7.86
N GLY A 329 1.83 0.05 -9.03
CA GLY A 329 2.62 -0.95 -9.79
C GLY A 329 3.99 -0.43 -10.22
N LEU A 330 4.06 0.84 -10.66
CA LEU A 330 5.34 1.48 -11.02
C LEU A 330 6.24 1.80 -9.82
N LYS A 331 5.70 1.83 -8.59
CA LYS A 331 6.44 2.07 -7.34
C LYS A 331 7.00 0.80 -6.68
N VAL A 332 6.82 -0.38 -7.27
CA VAL A 332 7.36 -1.64 -6.74
C VAL A 332 8.90 -1.64 -6.76
N GLU A 333 9.52 -2.16 -5.69
CA GLU A 333 10.97 -2.17 -5.44
C GLU A 333 11.65 -3.51 -5.76
N GLY A 334 11.06 -4.30 -6.66
CA GLY A 334 11.67 -5.52 -7.22
C GLY A 334 11.54 -6.81 -6.39
N THR A 335 10.99 -6.74 -5.17
CA THR A 335 10.72 -7.94 -4.36
C THR A 335 9.26 -8.40 -4.49
N ALA A 336 9.01 -9.71 -4.37
CA ALA A 336 7.65 -10.26 -4.37
C ALA A 336 6.80 -9.71 -3.20
N GLN A 337 7.43 -9.43 -2.05
CA GLN A 337 6.78 -8.80 -0.91
C GLN A 337 6.31 -7.37 -1.24
N SER A 338 7.17 -6.57 -1.88
CA SER A 338 6.83 -5.21 -2.32
C SER A 338 5.61 -5.21 -3.27
N VAL A 339 5.51 -6.20 -4.16
CA VAL A 339 4.33 -6.35 -5.03
C VAL A 339 3.05 -6.54 -4.21
N GLY A 340 3.07 -7.43 -3.22
CA GLY A 340 1.91 -7.68 -2.34
C GLY A 340 1.50 -6.45 -1.53
N GLU A 341 2.47 -5.74 -0.96
CA GLU A 341 2.25 -4.51 -0.19
C GLU A 341 1.64 -3.40 -1.05
N ARG A 342 2.21 -3.18 -2.25
CA ARG A 342 1.71 -2.17 -3.21
C ARG A 342 0.33 -2.54 -3.75
N THR A 343 0.05 -3.82 -3.97
CA THR A 343 -1.27 -4.31 -4.40
C THR A 343 -2.33 -3.98 -3.36
N THR A 344 -2.05 -4.27 -2.09
CA THR A 344 -2.97 -3.95 -0.98
C THR A 344 -3.17 -2.44 -0.82
N SER A 345 -2.07 -1.68 -0.88
CA SER A 345 -2.07 -0.21 -0.84
C SER A 345 -2.93 0.38 -1.96
N SER A 346 -2.82 -0.14 -3.19
CA SER A 346 -3.61 0.30 -4.33
C SER A 346 -5.10 0.13 -4.10
N VAL A 347 -5.55 -1.00 -3.52
CA VAL A 347 -6.97 -1.25 -3.26
C VAL A 347 -7.52 -0.26 -2.25
N VAL A 348 -6.81 -0.09 -1.12
CA VAL A 348 -7.24 0.80 -0.05
C VAL A 348 -7.32 2.24 -0.57
N GLN A 349 -6.28 2.72 -1.26
CA GLN A 349 -6.27 4.06 -1.83
C GLN A 349 -7.39 4.26 -2.87
N ALA A 350 -7.62 3.30 -3.76
CA ALA A 350 -8.64 3.40 -4.79
C ALA A 350 -10.05 3.42 -4.22
N ILE A 351 -10.38 2.50 -3.29
CA ILE A 351 -11.69 2.47 -2.65
C ILE A 351 -11.93 3.74 -1.83
N SER A 352 -10.96 4.15 -0.99
CA SER A 352 -11.10 5.36 -0.17
C SER A 352 -11.32 6.61 -1.02
N LEU A 353 -10.54 6.79 -2.10
CA LEU A 353 -10.68 7.97 -2.95
C LEU A 353 -11.99 7.95 -3.76
N VAL A 354 -12.43 6.78 -4.25
CA VAL A 354 -13.74 6.64 -4.92
C VAL A 354 -14.88 7.04 -3.99
N ILE A 355 -14.88 6.56 -2.74
CA ILE A 355 -15.93 6.90 -1.76
C ILE A 355 -15.93 8.41 -1.45
N ILE A 356 -14.76 9.02 -1.26
CA ILE A 356 -14.64 10.47 -1.01
C ILE A 356 -15.17 11.27 -2.21
N LEU A 357 -14.79 10.87 -3.42
CA LEU A 357 -15.24 11.53 -4.65
C LEU A 357 -16.73 11.35 -4.89
N ASP A 358 -17.29 10.18 -4.56
CA ASP A 358 -18.72 9.93 -4.65
C ASP A 358 -19.51 10.82 -3.70
N ALA A 359 -19.08 10.93 -2.43
CA ALA A 359 -19.70 11.82 -1.46
C ALA A 359 -19.64 13.29 -1.90
N PHE A 360 -18.49 13.73 -2.44
CA PHE A 360 -18.35 15.07 -2.98
C PHE A 360 -19.27 15.29 -4.20
N ALA A 361 -19.30 14.35 -5.14
CA ALA A 361 -20.13 14.43 -6.32
C ALA A 361 -21.63 14.44 -5.96
N ALA A 362 -22.06 13.60 -5.02
CA ALA A 362 -23.43 13.56 -4.54
C ALA A 362 -23.87 14.92 -3.95
N LEU A 363 -23.05 15.51 -3.07
CA LEU A 363 -23.29 16.84 -2.50
C LEU A 363 -23.31 17.93 -3.58
N TRP A 364 -22.40 17.85 -4.55
CA TRP A 364 -22.34 18.81 -5.66
C TRP A 364 -23.60 18.76 -6.53
N PHE A 365 -24.01 17.57 -6.99
CA PHE A 365 -25.21 17.40 -7.80
C PHE A 365 -26.46 17.86 -7.04
N MET A 366 -26.59 17.49 -5.76
CA MET A 366 -27.66 18.01 -4.91
C MET A 366 -27.69 19.54 -4.86
N LYS A 367 -26.54 20.21 -4.70
CA LYS A 367 -26.47 21.68 -4.64
C LYS A 367 -26.77 22.34 -5.98
N MET A 368 -26.42 21.71 -7.09
CA MET A 368 -26.73 22.20 -8.43
C MET A 368 -28.22 22.01 -8.79
N GLY A 369 -28.98 21.34 -7.94
CA GLY A 369 -30.37 20.95 -8.20
C GLY A 369 -30.48 19.78 -9.16
N TRP A 370 -29.42 18.98 -9.29
CA TRP A 370 -29.28 17.79 -10.14
C TRP A 370 -29.54 16.48 -9.43
#